data_AF-A0A848NQW0-F1
#
_entry.id   AF-A0A848NQW0-F1
#
_cell.length_a   1.000
_cell.length_b   1.000
_cell.length_c   1.000
_cell.angle_alpha   90.00
_cell.angle_beta   90.00
_cell.angle_gamma   90.00
#
_symmetry.space_group_name_H-M   'P 1'
#
loop_
_entity.id
_entity.type
_entity.pdbx_description
1 polymer ?
#
loop_
_entity_poly.entity_id
_entity_poly.type
_entity_poly.pdbx_seq_one_letter_code
_entity_poly.pdbx_strand_id
1 'polypeptide(L)' 'MNHDELEQVYTSMAQALTRVGPARAPLFLSTLGLAALARLPDASAATALLAQA' A
#
# COMPACT_ATOMS: atom_id res chain seq x y z
N MET A 1 -8.76 -10.23 7.39
CA MET A 1 -8.51 -10.91 6.11
C MET A 1 -7.93 -12.27 6.42
N ASN A 2 -8.47 -13.32 5.82
CA ASN A 2 -7.86 -14.66 5.87
C ASN A 2 -6.69 -14.75 4.87
N HIS A 3 -6.04 -15.91 4.81
CA HIS A 3 -4.88 -16.13 3.95
C HIS A 3 -5.23 -15.96 2.45
N ASP A 4 -6.31 -16.58 1.99
CA ASP A 4 -6.73 -16.53 0.59
C ASP A 4 -7.08 -15.10 0.15
N GLU A 5 -7.73 -14.32 1.02
CA GLU A 5 -8.03 -12.90 0.79
C GLU A 5 -6.75 -12.06 0.68
N LEU A 6 -5.72 -12.37 1.50
CA LEU A 6 -4.43 -11.69 1.43
C LEU A 6 -3.69 -12.02 0.12
N GLU A 7 -3.70 -13.28 -0.31
CA GLU A 7 -3.13 -13.68 -1.59
C GLU A 7 -3.83 -12.99 -2.77
N GLN A 8 -5.17 -12.94 -2.76
CA GLN A 8 -5.93 -12.26 -3.80
C GLN A 8 -5.61 -10.76 -3.88
N VAL A 9 -5.48 -10.09 -2.73
CA VAL A 9 -5.10 -8.67 -2.68
C VAL A 9 -3.66 -8.48 -3.16
N TYR A 10 -2.74 -9.36 -2.79
CA TYR A 10 -1.36 -9.35 -3.28
C TYR A 10 -1.28 -9.50 -4.80
N THR A 11 -1.97 -10.48 -5.39
CA THR A 11 -2.01 -10.69 -6.84
C THR A 11 -2.60 -9.47 -7.55
N SER A 12 -3.67 -8.89 -7.01
CA SER A 12 -4.30 -7.69 -7.58
C SER A 12 -3.37 -6.48 -7.54
N MET A 13 -2.60 -6.33 -6.46
CA MET A 13 -1.59 -5.28 -6.33
C MET A 13 -0.45 -5.46 -7.34
N ALA A 14 0.07 -6.67 -7.49
CA ALA A 14 1.11 -6.98 -8.48
C ALA A 14 0.64 -6.64 -9.91
N GLN A 15 -0.58 -7.04 -10.27
CA GLN A 15 -1.18 -6.72 -11.57
C GLN A 15 -1.40 -5.21 -11.77
N ALA A 16 -1.76 -4.47 -10.71
CA ALA A 16 -1.87 -3.01 -10.78
C ALA A 16 -0.49 -2.36 -11.04
N LEU A 17 0.55 -2.80 -10.33
CA LEU A 17 1.92 -2.29 -10.50
C LEU A 17 2.47 -2.58 -11.90
N THR A 18 2.23 -3.77 -12.44
CA THR A 18 2.61 -4.11 -13.82
C THR A 18 1.93 -3.18 -14.84
N ARG A 19 0.63 -2.89 -14.66
CA ARG A 19 -0.13 -2.00 -15.56
C ARG A 19 0.32 -0.55 -15.47
N VAL A 20 0.62 -0.07 -14.26
CA VAL A 20 1.11 1.30 -14.01
C VAL A 20 2.52 1.49 -14.59
N GLY A 21 3.33 0.43 -14.55
CA GLY A 21 4.70 0.42 -15.04
C GLY A 21 5.69 1.05 -14.05
N PRO A 22 7.00 0.75 -14.19
CA PRO A 22 8.02 1.08 -13.21
C PRO A 22 8.20 2.59 -13.01
N ALA A 23 8.02 3.41 -14.06
CA ALA A 23 8.17 4.86 -13.99
C ALA A 23 7.13 5.53 -13.07
N ARG A 24 5.94 4.94 -12.93
CA ARG A 24 4.83 5.49 -12.12
C ARG A 24 4.59 4.69 -10.84
N ALA A 25 5.23 3.53 -10.68
CA ALA A 25 5.06 2.65 -9.51
C ALA A 25 5.36 3.35 -8.17
N PRO A 26 6.42 4.18 -8.01
CA PRO A 26 6.66 4.87 -6.75
C PRO A 26 5.52 5.81 -6.36
N LEU A 27 5.01 6.62 -7.29
CA LEU A 27 3.90 7.55 -7.04
C LEU A 27 2.61 6.80 -6.71
N PHE A 28 2.32 5.71 -7.42
CA PHE A 28 1.16 4.87 -7.14
C PHE A 28 1.24 4.27 -5.74
N LEU A 29 2.39 3.70 -5.36
CA LEU A 29 2.60 3.11 -4.04
C LEU A 29 2.51 4.15 -2.92
N SER A 30 3.09 5.35 -3.12
CA SER A 30 2.96 6.44 -2.14
C SER A 30 1.49 6.85 -1.95
N THR A 31 0.70 6.90 -3.02
CA THR A 31 -0.72 7.26 -2.93
C THR A 31 -1.55 6.16 -2.27
N LEU A 32 -1.32 4.89 -2.64
CA LEU A 32 -1.97 3.74 -2.02
C LEU A 32 -1.62 3.62 -0.53
N GLY A 33 -0.34 3.78 -0.20
CA GLY A 33 0.18 3.80 1.17
C GLY A 33 -0.44 4.94 1.98
N LEU A 34 -0.48 6.16 1.45
CA LEU A 34 -1.12 7.29 2.11
C LEU A 34 -2.62 7.04 2.35
N ALA A 35 -3.34 6.49 1.37
CA ALA A 35 -4.76 6.16 1.52
C ALA A 35 -5.02 5.07 2.58
N ALA A 36 -4.08 4.14 2.76
CA ALA A 36 -4.12 3.16 3.84
C ALA A 36 -3.81 3.80 5.20
N LEU A 37 -2.76 4.61 5.29
CA LEU A 37 -2.36 5.32 6.51
C LEU A 37 -3.42 6.33 6.98
N ALA A 38 -4.17 6.93 6.07
CA ALA A 38 -5.26 7.85 6.39
C ALA A 38 -6.43 7.19 7.18
N ARG A 39 -6.44 5.86 7.29
CA ARG A 39 -7.41 5.10 8.12
C ARG A 39 -6.96 4.94 9.56
N LEU A 40 -5.74 5.35 9.90
CA LEU A 40 -5.20 5.32 11.26
C LEU A 40 -5.79 6.46 12.08
N PRO A 41 -5.80 6.33 13.43
CA PRO A 41 -6.42 7.32 14.30
C PRO A 41 -5.77 8.71 14.23
N ASP A 42 -4.46 8.78 13.97
CA ASP A 42 -3.72 10.04 13.88
C ASP A 42 -2.41 9.92 13.07
N ALA A 43 -1.78 11.07 12.83
CA ALA A 43 -0.51 11.16 12.12
C ALA A 43 0.66 10.50 12.89
N SER A 44 0.60 10.43 14.22
CA SER A 44 1.65 9.78 15.02
C SER A 44 1.69 8.29 14.75
N ALA A 45 0.53 7.62 14.74
CA ALA A 45 0.39 6.22 14.37
C ALA A 45 0.91 5.95 12.95
N ALA A 46 0.62 6.83 11.99
CA ALA A 46 1.14 6.72 10.63
C ALA A 46 2.67 6.87 10.57
N THR A 47 3.24 7.88 11.26
CA THR A 47 4.70 8.08 11.30
C THR A 47 5.45 6.95 11.99
N ALA A 48 4.86 6.32 13.02
CA ALA A 48 5.45 5.18 13.70
C ALA A 48 5.56 3.94 12.80
N LEU A 49 4.61 3.74 11.87
CA LEU A 49 4.70 2.67 10.87
C LEU A 49 5.77 2.98 9.82
N LEU A 50 5.86 4.24 9.36
CA LEU A 50 6.86 4.66 8.39
C LEU A 50 8.29 4.54 8.92
N ALA A 51 8.50 4.74 10.23
CA ALA A 51 9.82 4.62 10.87
C ALA A 51 10.35 3.18 10.98
N GLN A 52 9.54 2.16 10.66
CA GLN A 52 9.94 0.75 10.71
C GLN A 52 10.51 0.22 9.37
N ALA A 53 10.47 1.03 8.32
CA ALA A 53 10.96 0.70 6.97
C ALA A 53 12.45 1.07 6.80
#